data_AF-A0A7Y2ZDX3-F1
#
_entry.id   AF-A0A7Y2ZDX3-F1
#
_cell.length_a   1.000
_cell.length_b   1.000
_cell.length_c   1.000
_cell.angle_alpha   90.00
_cell.angle_beta   90.00
_cell.angle_gamma   90.00
#
_symmetry.space_group_name_H-M   'P 1'
#
loop_
_entity.id
_entity.type
_entity.pdbx_description
1 polymer ?
#
loop_
_entity_poly.entity_id
_entity_poly.type
_entity_poly.pdbx_seq_one_letter_code
_entity_poly.pdbx_strand_id
1 'polypeptide(L)'
;MPSDARVRTALDALSAPREAFRSAVATADEEIRAARNRIDEGRDPADALARELGPFAIDRIDPARLAGLMQVEAAADPVVHHLLDTAHRVFEGLASDDGTGFQVELTTGGDLRDAVRDALAGRGRAFGVAHAVEKARAHRYQPDADHVLLQPYPFHRWSAGERGLAPPLVVALGGADLRAGSLSEFLDGSVRIALVVRGATSPAPLARLIGHGVFVAQTTDAAALERLAAHDGPGVVAWVESGSGAVEFVHDPSAGDRTWERLT
;
A
#
# COMPACT_ATOMS: atom_id res chain seq x y z
N MET A 1 -11.43 27.85 1.34
CA MET A 1 -10.95 26.56 0.82
C MET A 1 -11.77 25.42 1.44
N PRO A 2 -12.99 25.17 0.95
CA PRO A 2 -13.88 24.12 1.49
C PRO A 2 -13.40 22.70 1.20
N SER A 3 -12.60 22.52 0.15
CA SER A 3 -12.04 21.23 -0.28
C SER A 3 -11.13 20.61 0.78
N ASP A 4 -10.25 21.40 1.38
CA ASP A 4 -9.26 20.89 2.34
C ASP A 4 -9.93 20.35 3.62
N ALA A 5 -11.03 20.99 4.04
CA ALA A 5 -11.80 20.51 5.19
C ALA A 5 -12.46 19.16 4.90
N ARG A 6 -13.08 19.01 3.72
CA ARG A 6 -13.74 17.76 3.31
C ARG A 6 -12.73 16.63 3.08
N VAL A 7 -11.61 16.93 2.43
CA VAL A 7 -10.53 15.95 2.25
C VAL A 7 -10.01 15.46 3.60
N ARG A 8 -9.78 16.37 4.56
CA ARG A 8 -9.38 16.00 5.92
C ARG A 8 -10.43 15.12 6.60
N THR A 9 -11.71 15.46 6.53
CA THR A 9 -12.78 14.60 7.07
C THR A 9 -12.78 13.20 6.46
N ALA A 10 -12.57 13.07 5.15
CA ALA A 10 -12.48 11.77 4.50
C ALA A 10 -11.23 10.98 4.93
N LEU A 11 -10.10 11.67 5.08
CA LEU A 11 -8.87 11.10 5.60
C LEU A 11 -9.00 10.61 7.05
N ASP A 12 -9.73 11.36 7.88
CA ASP A 12 -9.99 11.03 9.29
C ASP A 12 -10.94 9.82 9.40
N ALA A 13 -12.00 9.78 8.58
CA ALA A 13 -12.93 8.65 8.53
C ALA A 13 -12.23 7.34 8.10
N LEU A 14 -11.18 7.44 7.28
CA LEU A 14 -10.37 6.31 6.80
C LEU A 14 -9.09 6.09 7.64
N SER A 15 -9.01 6.64 8.85
CA SER A 15 -7.85 6.51 9.74
C SER A 15 -7.48 5.05 10.03
N ALA A 16 -8.44 4.22 10.45
CA ALA A 16 -8.19 2.82 10.77
C ALA A 16 -7.55 2.01 9.62
N PRO A 17 -8.09 1.97 8.38
CA PRO A 17 -7.43 1.27 7.28
C PRO A 17 -6.08 1.89 6.88
N ARG A 18 -5.88 3.21 7.06
CA ARG A 18 -4.56 3.85 6.84
C ARG A 18 -3.53 3.37 7.86
N GLU A 19 -3.92 3.30 9.13
CA GLU A 19 -3.06 2.83 10.22
C GLU A 19 -2.71 1.35 10.05
N ALA A 20 -3.67 0.52 9.61
CA ALA A 20 -3.41 -0.89 9.30
C ALA A 20 -2.33 -1.06 8.22
N PHE A 21 -2.43 -0.33 7.11
CA PHE A 21 -1.41 -0.34 6.06
C PHE A 21 -0.06 0.17 6.57
N ARG A 22 -0.03 1.30 7.28
CA ARG A 22 1.20 1.86 7.86
C ARG A 22 1.88 0.89 8.84
N SER A 23 1.09 0.23 9.68
CA SER A 23 1.59 -0.76 10.63
C SER A 23 2.23 -1.95 9.93
N ALA A 24 1.60 -2.47 8.86
CA ALA A 24 2.17 -3.53 8.05
C ALA A 24 3.50 -3.12 7.38
N VAL A 25 3.56 -1.91 6.83
CA VAL A 25 4.79 -1.33 6.24
C VAL A 25 5.89 -1.15 7.30
N ALA A 26 5.56 -0.63 8.48
CA ALA A 26 6.51 -0.45 9.58
C ALA A 26 7.05 -1.79 10.11
N THR A 27 6.18 -2.78 10.26
CA THR A 27 6.58 -4.14 10.65
C THR A 27 7.54 -4.74 9.62
N ALA A 28 7.24 -4.58 8.32
CA ALA A 28 8.15 -5.01 7.27
C ALA A 28 9.50 -4.28 7.34
N ASP A 29 9.52 -2.96 7.59
CA ASP A 29 10.76 -2.20 7.76
C ASP A 29 11.63 -2.73 8.90
N GLU A 30 11.02 -3.05 10.04
CA GLU A 30 11.72 -3.64 11.18
C GLU A 30 12.35 -4.99 10.83
N GLU A 31 11.65 -5.84 10.09
CA GLU A 31 12.20 -7.10 9.60
C GLU A 31 13.36 -6.90 8.62
N ILE A 32 13.29 -5.91 7.74
CA ILE A 32 14.38 -5.55 6.83
C ILE A 32 15.59 -5.06 7.63
N ARG A 33 15.39 -4.19 8.62
CA ARG A 33 16.45 -3.68 9.48
C ARG A 33 17.13 -4.81 10.26
N ALA A 34 16.35 -5.73 10.81
CA ALA A 34 16.87 -6.90 11.50
C ALA A 34 17.61 -7.87 10.55
N ALA A 35 17.16 -8.00 9.30
CA ALA A 35 17.88 -8.78 8.29
C ALA A 35 19.22 -8.14 7.90
N ARG A 36 19.25 -6.82 7.73
CA ARG A 36 20.49 -6.07 7.45
C ARG A 36 21.49 -6.22 8.60
N ASN A 37 21.07 -6.00 9.84
CA ASN A 37 21.95 -6.13 11.00
C ASN A 37 22.56 -7.52 11.11
N ARG A 38 21.79 -8.59 10.83
CA ARG A 38 22.32 -9.96 10.80
C ARG A 38 23.37 -10.18 9.72
N ILE A 39 23.20 -9.55 8.57
CA ILE A 39 24.19 -9.60 7.48
C ILE A 39 25.47 -8.86 7.89
N ASP A 40 25.34 -7.70 8.54
CA ASP A 40 26.50 -6.93 9.02
C ASP A 40 27.21 -7.61 10.20
N GLU A 41 26.49 -8.26 11.12
CA GLU A 41 27.07 -9.09 12.18
C GLU A 41 27.73 -10.37 11.62
N GLY A 42 27.24 -10.88 10.49
CA GLY A 42 27.83 -11.99 9.74
C GLY A 42 29.02 -11.59 8.86
N ARG A 43 29.30 -10.29 8.70
CA ARG A 43 30.41 -9.75 7.90
C ARG A 43 31.74 -9.73 8.63
N ASP A 44 31.77 -9.93 9.95
CA ASP A 44 33.04 -10.21 10.63
C ASP A 44 33.29 -11.73 10.60
N PRO A 45 34.09 -12.23 9.64
CA PRO A 45 34.41 -13.65 9.58
C PRO A 45 35.18 -14.10 10.84
N ALA A 46 35.81 -13.19 11.57
CA ALA A 46 36.42 -13.50 12.86
C ALA A 46 35.35 -13.80 13.93
N ASP A 47 34.28 -13.02 13.99
CA ASP A 47 33.18 -13.22 14.96
C ASP A 47 32.33 -14.45 14.63
N ALA A 48 32.08 -14.73 13.34
CA ALA A 48 31.40 -15.94 12.92
C ALA A 48 32.20 -17.20 13.28
N LEU A 49 33.51 -17.18 13.00
CA LEU A 49 34.41 -18.28 13.32
C LEU A 49 34.62 -18.43 14.84
N ALA A 50 34.69 -17.34 15.59
CA ALA A 50 34.76 -17.36 17.05
C ALA A 50 33.52 -18.04 17.67
N ARG A 51 32.33 -17.81 17.11
CA ARG A 51 31.08 -18.49 17.54
C ARG A 51 31.09 -19.98 17.25
N GLU A 52 31.57 -20.40 16.08
CA GLU A 52 31.64 -21.83 15.71
C GLU A 52 32.69 -22.61 16.51
N LEU A 53 33.82 -21.97 16.80
CA LEU A 53 34.89 -22.57 17.58
C LEU A 53 34.54 -22.72 19.08
N GLY A 54 33.59 -21.90 19.57
CA GLY A 54 33.07 -21.97 20.92
C GLY A 54 34.11 -21.71 22.02
N PRO A 55 33.79 -22.06 23.29
CA PRO A 55 34.64 -21.73 24.43
C PRO A 55 36.04 -22.38 24.41
N PHE A 56 36.21 -23.45 23.62
CA PHE A 56 37.45 -24.21 23.54
C PHE A 56 38.59 -23.49 22.80
N ALA A 57 38.26 -22.50 21.97
CA ALA A 57 39.23 -21.77 21.17
C ALA A 57 39.69 -20.46 21.79
N ILE A 58 39.05 -20.02 22.89
CA ILE A 58 39.43 -18.82 23.63
C ILE A 58 40.91 -18.94 24.04
N ASP A 59 41.70 -17.90 23.70
CA ASP A 59 43.15 -17.77 23.89
C ASP A 59 44.06 -18.78 23.14
N ARG A 60 43.49 -19.67 22.31
CA ARG A 60 44.27 -20.68 21.56
C ARG A 60 44.26 -20.48 20.05
N ILE A 61 43.18 -19.90 19.53
CA ILE A 61 43.01 -19.63 18.11
C ILE A 61 42.64 -18.16 17.97
N ASP A 62 43.42 -17.43 17.18
CA ASP A 62 43.08 -16.07 16.74
C ASP A 62 42.06 -16.19 15.59
N PRO A 63 40.77 -15.86 15.82
CA PRO A 63 39.73 -16.05 14.83
C PRO A 63 39.94 -15.17 13.58
N ALA A 64 40.53 -13.99 13.75
CA ALA A 64 40.80 -13.07 12.64
C ALA A 64 41.92 -13.61 11.73
N ARG A 65 42.98 -14.17 12.32
CA ARG A 65 44.05 -14.83 11.54
C ARG A 65 43.56 -16.10 10.86
N LEU A 66 42.73 -16.90 11.54
CA LEU A 66 42.21 -18.15 10.98
C LEU A 66 41.21 -17.87 9.84
N ALA A 67 40.32 -16.88 10.00
CA ALA A 67 39.43 -16.41 8.95
C ALA A 67 40.21 -15.96 7.70
N GLY A 68 41.29 -15.20 7.89
CA GLY A 68 42.18 -14.77 6.79
C GLY A 68 42.90 -15.93 6.10
N LEU A 69 43.23 -17.00 6.82
CA LEU A 69 43.89 -18.19 6.29
C LEU A 69 42.93 -19.12 5.53
N MET A 70 41.69 -19.19 5.99
CA MET A 70 40.64 -20.00 5.38
C MET A 70 39.99 -19.34 4.16
N GLN A 71 40.38 -18.10 3.83
CA GLN A 71 39.73 -17.29 2.79
C GLN A 71 38.20 -17.34 2.92
N VAL A 72 37.69 -17.28 4.15
CA VAL A 72 36.25 -17.23 4.38
C VAL A 72 35.77 -15.90 3.81
N GLU A 73 35.34 -15.90 2.55
CA GLU A 73 34.70 -14.77 1.90
C GLU A 73 33.31 -14.59 2.55
N ALA A 74 33.28 -13.99 3.73
CA ALA A 74 32.07 -13.48 4.37
C ALA A 74 31.66 -12.12 3.80
N ALA A 75 31.97 -11.84 2.52
CA ALA A 75 31.50 -10.63 1.89
C ALA A 75 30.06 -10.89 1.46
N ALA A 76 29.10 -10.50 2.30
CA ALA A 76 27.70 -10.45 1.92
C ALA A 76 27.56 -9.73 0.58
N ASP A 77 26.87 -10.38 -0.37
CA ASP A 77 26.70 -9.90 -1.74
C ASP A 77 26.35 -8.40 -1.75
N PRO A 78 27.22 -7.53 -2.31
CA PRO A 78 26.99 -6.08 -2.36
C PRO A 78 25.63 -5.72 -2.98
N VAL A 79 25.13 -6.55 -3.88
CA VAL A 79 23.80 -6.41 -4.50
C VAL A 79 22.70 -6.58 -3.46
N VAL A 80 22.78 -7.61 -2.63
CA VAL A 80 21.78 -7.89 -1.58
C VAL A 80 21.80 -6.79 -0.53
N HIS A 81 22.98 -6.29 -0.16
CA HIS A 81 23.07 -5.16 0.76
C HIS A 81 22.42 -3.89 0.18
N HIS A 82 22.74 -3.55 -1.07
CA HIS A 82 22.13 -2.40 -1.74
C HIS A 82 20.61 -2.55 -1.87
N LEU A 83 20.13 -3.77 -2.12
CA LEU A 83 18.69 -4.07 -2.14
C LEU A 83 18.05 -3.82 -0.78
N LEU A 84 18.64 -4.29 0.32
CA LEU A 84 18.11 -4.07 1.66
C LEU A 84 18.12 -2.60 2.07
N ASP A 85 19.15 -1.83 1.70
CA ASP A 85 19.19 -0.38 1.93
C ASP A 85 18.14 0.35 1.09
N THR A 86 17.90 -0.11 -0.14
CA THR A 86 16.84 0.42 -0.98
C THR A 86 15.48 0.08 -0.38
N ALA A 87 15.28 -1.14 0.08
CA ALA A 87 14.05 -1.59 0.69
C ALA A 87 13.72 -0.79 1.95
N HIS A 88 14.70 -0.63 2.85
CA HIS A 88 14.56 0.18 4.05
C HIS A 88 14.11 1.62 3.72
N ARG A 89 14.77 2.28 2.76
CA ARG A 89 14.36 3.64 2.33
C ARG A 89 12.95 3.69 1.77
N VAL A 90 12.49 2.65 1.07
CA VAL A 90 11.10 2.57 0.58
C VAL A 90 10.13 2.46 1.74
N PHE A 91 10.34 1.50 2.65
CA PHE A 91 9.43 1.27 3.76
C PHE A 91 9.43 2.45 4.74
N GLU A 92 10.59 3.01 5.06
CA GLU A 92 10.73 4.22 5.89
C GLU A 92 9.95 5.40 5.28
N GLY A 93 10.10 5.64 3.97
CA GLY A 93 9.38 6.71 3.28
C GLY A 93 7.86 6.51 3.25
N LEU A 94 7.40 5.26 3.15
CA LEU A 94 5.96 4.94 3.18
C LEU A 94 5.39 4.97 4.61
N ALA A 95 6.16 4.57 5.62
CA ALA A 95 5.74 4.58 7.02
C ALA A 95 5.71 5.98 7.62
N SER A 96 6.68 6.83 7.24
CA SER A 96 6.83 8.21 7.72
C SER A 96 5.93 9.21 7.00
N ASP A 97 5.17 8.75 6.00
CA ASP A 97 4.22 9.59 5.26
C ASP A 97 3.15 10.17 6.19
N ASP A 98 3.09 11.50 6.26
CA ASP A 98 2.18 12.26 7.13
C ASP A 98 0.69 12.06 6.80
N GLY A 99 0.39 11.46 5.66
CA GLY A 99 -0.98 11.16 5.22
C GLY A 99 -1.34 11.76 3.88
N THR A 100 -0.50 12.67 3.38
CA THR A 100 -0.59 13.18 2.01
C THR A 100 -0.55 12.05 0.99
N GLY A 101 0.10 10.94 1.34
CA GLY A 101 0.18 9.76 0.52
C GLY A 101 -1.08 8.99 0.17
N PHE A 102 -2.15 9.22 0.93
CA PHE A 102 -3.46 8.61 0.72
C PHE A 102 -4.40 9.57 -0.02
N GLN A 103 -3.96 10.81 -0.28
CA GLN A 103 -4.70 11.83 -0.99
C GLN A 103 -4.24 11.94 -2.44
N VAL A 104 -5.19 12.08 -3.35
CA VAL A 104 -4.94 12.39 -4.76
C VAL A 104 -5.80 13.60 -5.15
N GLU A 105 -5.17 14.67 -5.62
CA GLU A 105 -5.90 15.79 -6.23
C GLU A 105 -5.93 15.58 -7.75
N LEU A 106 -7.13 15.39 -8.32
CA LEU A 106 -7.30 15.29 -9.75
C LEU A 106 -7.40 16.67 -10.37
N THR A 107 -6.45 17.02 -11.23
CA THR A 107 -6.50 18.24 -12.04
C THR A 107 -7.67 18.21 -13.01
N THR A 108 -8.28 19.37 -13.29
CA THR A 108 -9.38 19.47 -14.26
C THR A 108 -9.02 18.86 -15.61
N GLY A 109 -9.90 18.00 -16.14
CA GLY A 109 -9.67 17.25 -17.37
C GLY A 109 -8.75 16.03 -17.22
N GLY A 110 -8.28 15.74 -16.01
CA GLY A 110 -7.47 14.56 -15.70
C GLY A 110 -8.28 13.26 -15.76
N ASP A 111 -7.58 12.14 -15.93
CA ASP A 111 -8.19 10.82 -15.94
C ASP A 111 -8.19 10.20 -14.52
N LEU A 112 -9.39 9.97 -13.97
CA LEU A 112 -9.58 9.41 -12.64
C LEU A 112 -9.00 8.00 -12.49
N ARG A 113 -9.06 7.18 -13.56
CA ARG A 113 -8.54 5.82 -13.54
C ARG A 113 -7.02 5.83 -13.48
N ASP A 114 -6.37 6.66 -14.28
CA ASP A 114 -4.92 6.78 -14.28
C ASP A 114 -4.41 7.33 -12.94
N ALA A 115 -5.11 8.32 -12.37
CA ALA A 115 -4.77 8.86 -11.06
C ALA A 115 -4.86 7.79 -9.94
N VAL A 116 -5.92 6.97 -9.92
CA VAL A 116 -6.06 5.85 -8.97
C VAL A 116 -5.02 4.75 -9.24
N ARG A 117 -4.80 4.39 -10.51
CA ARG A 117 -3.77 3.42 -10.92
C ARG A 117 -2.40 3.80 -10.38
N ASP A 118 -2.00 5.04 -10.60
CA ASP A 118 -0.67 5.52 -10.26
C ASP A 118 -0.51 5.66 -8.75
N ALA A 119 -1.54 6.10 -8.03
CA ALA A 119 -1.56 6.15 -6.57
C ALA A 119 -1.42 4.76 -5.95
N LEU A 120 -2.21 3.78 -6.42
CA LEU A 120 -2.08 2.39 -5.98
C LEU A 120 -0.70 1.85 -6.34
N ALA A 121 -0.20 2.04 -7.56
CA ALA A 121 1.11 1.54 -7.97
C ALA A 121 2.25 2.12 -7.12
N GLY A 122 2.17 3.41 -6.77
CA GLY A 122 3.13 4.07 -5.88
C GLY A 122 3.19 3.41 -4.50
N ARG A 123 2.03 3.10 -3.90
CA ARG A 123 1.96 2.42 -2.59
C ARG A 123 2.32 0.94 -2.68
N GLY A 124 1.91 0.29 -3.77
CA GLY A 124 2.21 -1.10 -4.07
C GLY A 124 3.70 -1.39 -4.18
N ARG A 125 4.53 -0.35 -4.37
CA ARG A 125 6.00 -0.47 -4.33
C ARG A 125 6.48 -1.19 -3.06
N ALA A 126 5.79 -1.06 -1.92
CA ALA A 126 6.06 -1.84 -0.72
C ALA A 126 6.06 -3.36 -1.01
N PHE A 127 5.04 -3.85 -1.73
CA PHE A 127 4.90 -5.26 -2.09
C PHE A 127 5.97 -5.68 -3.10
N GLY A 128 6.21 -4.87 -4.14
CA GLY A 128 7.27 -5.15 -5.11
C GLY A 128 8.64 -5.32 -4.45
N VAL A 129 8.99 -4.39 -3.56
CA VAL A 129 10.24 -4.43 -2.79
C VAL A 129 10.28 -5.64 -1.84
N ALA A 130 9.18 -5.96 -1.15
CA ALA A 130 9.10 -7.16 -0.32
C ALA A 130 9.38 -8.43 -1.14
N HIS A 131 8.79 -8.55 -2.34
CA HIS A 131 9.07 -9.66 -3.26
C HIS A 131 10.53 -9.72 -3.69
N ALA A 132 11.17 -8.56 -3.94
CA ALA A 132 12.58 -8.51 -4.27
C ALA A 132 13.45 -9.02 -3.12
N VAL A 133 13.15 -8.62 -1.87
CA VAL A 133 13.87 -9.11 -0.68
C VAL A 133 13.66 -10.60 -0.48
N GLU A 134 12.43 -11.10 -0.62
CA GLU A 134 12.14 -12.53 -0.50
C GLU A 134 12.87 -13.36 -1.58
N LYS A 135 12.96 -12.85 -2.81
CA LYS A 135 13.80 -13.46 -3.85
C LYS A 135 15.28 -13.47 -3.47
N ALA A 136 15.79 -12.39 -2.89
CA ALA A 136 17.19 -12.30 -2.47
C ALA A 136 17.50 -13.27 -1.32
N ARG A 137 16.62 -13.36 -0.31
CA ARG A 137 16.70 -14.36 0.76
C ARG A 137 16.71 -15.79 0.21
N ALA A 138 15.92 -16.04 -0.83
CA ALA A 138 15.89 -17.32 -1.53
C ALA A 138 17.03 -17.52 -2.55
N HIS A 139 18.01 -16.61 -2.64
CA HIS A 139 19.13 -16.67 -3.59
C HIS A 139 18.69 -16.73 -5.08
N ARG A 140 17.54 -16.12 -5.39
CA ARG A 140 16.91 -16.08 -6.72
C ARG A 140 16.78 -14.67 -7.29
N TYR A 141 17.29 -13.65 -6.60
CA TYR A 141 17.23 -12.27 -7.08
C TYR A 141 18.21 -12.06 -8.24
N GLN A 142 17.72 -11.53 -9.35
CA GLN A 142 18.51 -11.23 -10.53
C GLN A 142 18.45 -9.72 -10.82
N PRO A 143 19.52 -8.95 -10.58
CA PRO A 143 19.48 -7.49 -10.69
C PRO A 143 18.91 -6.98 -12.02
N ASP A 144 19.35 -7.56 -13.13
CA ASP A 144 18.95 -7.12 -14.47
C ASP A 144 17.46 -7.39 -14.77
N ALA A 145 16.89 -8.45 -14.20
CA ALA A 145 15.49 -8.83 -14.43
C ALA A 145 14.54 -8.28 -13.36
N ASP A 146 14.97 -8.26 -12.11
CA ASP A 146 14.16 -7.97 -10.94
C ASP A 146 14.21 -6.49 -10.50
N HIS A 147 15.01 -5.63 -11.15
CA HIS A 147 14.99 -4.18 -10.88
C HIS A 147 13.60 -3.56 -11.03
N VAL A 148 12.72 -4.15 -11.85
CA VAL A 148 11.33 -3.73 -12.03
C VAL A 148 10.50 -3.84 -10.75
N LEU A 149 10.89 -4.71 -9.81
CA LEU A 149 10.23 -4.85 -8.51
C LEU A 149 10.50 -3.66 -7.57
N LEU A 150 11.52 -2.85 -7.88
CA LEU A 150 11.88 -1.64 -7.11
C LEU A 150 11.15 -0.39 -7.61
N GLN A 151 10.38 -0.51 -8.70
CA GLN A 151 9.58 0.55 -9.32
C GLN A 151 8.13 0.55 -8.77
N PRO A 152 7.28 1.54 -9.10
CA PRO A 152 5.85 1.46 -8.80
C PRO A 152 5.26 0.12 -9.24
N TYR A 153 4.57 -0.55 -8.31
CA TYR A 153 4.14 -1.94 -8.48
C TYR A 153 2.63 -2.00 -8.74
N PRO A 154 2.20 -2.27 -9.98
CA PRO A 154 0.82 -2.05 -10.41
C PRO A 154 -0.17 -3.01 -9.76
N PHE A 155 -1.38 -2.51 -9.48
CA PHE A 155 -2.43 -3.22 -8.75
C PHE A 155 -2.76 -4.63 -9.30
N HIS A 156 -2.77 -4.80 -10.62
CA HIS A 156 -3.06 -6.11 -11.24
C HIS A 156 -2.03 -7.20 -10.88
N ARG A 157 -0.82 -6.83 -10.43
CA ARG A 157 0.22 -7.76 -9.95
C ARG A 157 0.11 -8.08 -8.46
N TRP A 158 -0.79 -7.41 -7.75
CA TRP A 158 -0.94 -7.65 -6.33
C TRP A 158 -1.57 -9.02 -6.08
N SER A 159 -1.05 -9.73 -5.09
CA SER A 159 -1.65 -10.98 -4.60
C SER A 159 -2.96 -10.71 -3.84
N ALA A 160 -3.76 -11.75 -3.58
CA ALA A 160 -4.99 -11.61 -2.81
C ALA A 160 -4.74 -11.06 -1.39
N GLY A 161 -3.65 -11.49 -0.74
CA GLY A 161 -3.25 -10.97 0.57
C GLY A 161 -2.83 -9.50 0.52
N GLU A 162 -2.12 -9.09 -0.53
CA GLU A 162 -1.73 -7.68 -0.73
C GLU A 162 -2.94 -6.78 -0.99
N ARG A 163 -3.93 -7.26 -1.77
CA ARG A 163 -5.22 -6.57 -1.95
C ARG A 163 -6.02 -6.50 -0.65
N GLY A 164 -5.86 -7.48 0.24
CA GLY A 164 -6.39 -7.46 1.61
C GLY A 164 -5.73 -6.43 2.54
N LEU A 165 -4.56 -5.91 2.16
CA LEU A 165 -3.84 -4.83 2.85
C LEU A 165 -3.87 -3.52 2.05
N ALA A 166 -4.76 -3.39 1.07
CA ALA A 166 -4.75 -2.25 0.17
C ALA A 166 -4.93 -0.93 0.94
N PRO A 167 -4.07 0.08 0.70
CA PRO A 167 -4.24 1.39 1.32
C PRO A 167 -5.52 2.05 0.80
N PRO A 168 -6.29 2.76 1.65
CA PRO A 168 -7.43 3.52 1.19
C PRO A 168 -6.97 4.76 0.42
N LEU A 169 -7.79 5.25 -0.51
CA LEU A 169 -7.49 6.45 -1.29
C LEU A 169 -8.60 7.49 -1.12
N VAL A 170 -8.21 8.75 -0.93
CA VAL A 170 -9.08 9.92 -0.94
C VAL A 170 -8.75 10.73 -2.19
N VAL A 171 -9.67 10.77 -3.15
CA VAL A 171 -9.49 11.50 -4.41
C VAL A 171 -10.35 12.75 -4.40
N ALA A 172 -9.75 13.93 -4.47
CA ALA A 172 -10.45 15.19 -4.63
C ALA A 172 -10.52 15.58 -6.10
N LEU A 173 -11.72 15.88 -6.60
CA LEU A 173 -11.96 16.11 -8.03
C LEU A 173 -13.17 17.02 -8.28
N GLY A 174 -13.25 17.57 -9.49
CA GLY A 174 -14.46 18.22 -9.99
C GLY A 174 -15.50 17.20 -10.44
N GLY A 175 -16.79 17.49 -10.25
CA GLY A 175 -17.87 16.60 -10.67
C GLY A 175 -17.93 16.36 -12.18
N ALA A 176 -17.43 17.29 -13.00
CA ALA A 176 -17.27 17.09 -14.44
C ALA A 176 -16.23 16.02 -14.81
N ASP A 177 -15.25 15.77 -13.92
CA ASP A 177 -14.17 14.80 -14.10
C ASP A 177 -14.51 13.44 -13.45
N LEU A 178 -15.69 13.30 -12.81
CA LEU A 178 -16.14 12.07 -12.17
C LEU A 178 -16.59 11.02 -13.20
N ARG A 179 -15.62 10.33 -13.78
CA ARG A 179 -15.81 9.21 -14.71
C ARG A 179 -15.52 7.89 -14.02
N ALA A 180 -16.42 7.48 -13.13
CA ALA A 180 -16.16 6.39 -12.19
C ALA A 180 -16.22 4.97 -12.78
N GLY A 181 -16.83 4.76 -13.94
CA GLY A 181 -17.06 3.40 -14.48
C GLY A 181 -15.78 2.56 -14.69
N SER A 182 -14.64 3.22 -14.89
CA SER A 182 -13.32 2.59 -15.03
C SER A 182 -12.68 2.18 -13.70
N LEU A 183 -13.25 2.57 -12.56
CA LEU A 183 -12.72 2.20 -11.25
C LEU A 183 -12.99 0.74 -10.87
N SER A 184 -13.89 0.05 -11.59
CA SER A 184 -14.28 -1.33 -11.32
C SER A 184 -13.09 -2.30 -11.26
N GLU A 185 -12.02 -2.05 -12.03
CA GLU A 185 -10.82 -2.89 -12.03
C GLU A 185 -10.01 -2.82 -10.72
N PHE A 186 -10.23 -1.79 -9.89
CA PHE A 186 -9.54 -1.60 -8.61
C PHE A 186 -10.37 -2.08 -7.41
N LEU A 187 -11.67 -2.37 -7.59
CA LEU A 187 -12.58 -2.73 -6.50
C LEU A 187 -12.48 -4.22 -6.17
N ASP A 188 -11.34 -4.59 -5.57
CA ASP A 188 -11.04 -5.95 -5.12
C ASP A 188 -10.31 -5.95 -3.77
N GLY A 189 -10.38 -7.07 -3.04
CA GLY A 189 -9.82 -7.22 -1.70
C GLY A 189 -10.41 -6.21 -0.72
N SER A 190 -9.58 -5.30 -0.20
CA SER A 190 -9.94 -4.31 0.82
C SER A 190 -9.82 -2.87 0.32
N VAL A 191 -9.77 -2.67 -1.01
CA VAL A 191 -9.60 -1.34 -1.62
C VAL A 191 -10.78 -0.45 -1.28
N ARG A 192 -10.49 0.71 -0.69
CA ARG A 192 -11.49 1.73 -0.33
C ARG A 192 -11.15 3.04 -1.01
N ILE A 193 -12.07 3.56 -1.80
CA ILE A 193 -11.89 4.81 -2.55
C ILE A 193 -12.95 5.84 -2.14
N ALA A 194 -12.54 6.90 -1.46
CA ALA A 194 -13.40 8.05 -1.17
C ALA A 194 -13.15 9.16 -2.19
N LEU A 195 -14.18 9.51 -2.97
CA LEU A 195 -14.17 10.58 -3.95
C LEU A 195 -14.81 11.82 -3.32
N VAL A 196 -14.02 12.87 -3.09
CA VAL A 196 -14.49 14.17 -2.60
C VAL A 196 -14.80 15.06 -3.80
N VAL A 197 -16.08 15.09 -4.16
CA VAL A 197 -16.56 15.68 -5.42
C VAL A 197 -17.01 17.12 -5.21
N ARG A 198 -16.53 18.03 -6.05
CA ARG A 198 -16.88 19.46 -6.05
C ARG A 198 -17.73 19.83 -7.25
N GLY A 199 -18.76 20.65 -7.04
CA GLY A 199 -19.62 21.16 -8.11
C GLY A 199 -20.52 20.10 -8.75
N ALA A 200 -21.06 20.46 -9.93
CA ALA A 200 -22.04 19.64 -10.64
C ALA A 200 -21.44 18.35 -11.20
N THR A 201 -22.20 17.26 -11.12
CA THR A 201 -21.85 15.93 -11.65
C THR A 201 -23.01 15.34 -12.44
N SER A 202 -22.76 14.25 -13.16
CA SER A 202 -23.83 13.41 -13.70
C SER A 202 -24.70 12.81 -12.58
N PRO A 203 -25.98 12.46 -12.84
CA PRO A 203 -26.90 12.04 -11.78
C PRO A 203 -26.47 10.80 -11.00
N ALA A 204 -25.90 9.78 -11.63
CA ALA A 204 -25.55 8.52 -10.95
C ALA A 204 -24.24 7.89 -11.49
N PRO A 205 -23.09 8.58 -11.40
CA PRO A 205 -21.81 8.12 -11.94
C PRO A 205 -21.35 6.79 -11.32
N LEU A 206 -21.69 6.53 -10.06
CA LEU A 206 -21.29 5.29 -9.36
C LEU A 206 -22.23 4.10 -9.61
N ALA A 207 -23.40 4.28 -10.25
CA ALA A 207 -24.40 3.21 -10.37
C ALA A 207 -23.87 1.94 -11.06
N ARG A 208 -22.90 2.10 -11.97
CA ARG A 208 -22.26 0.97 -12.69
C ARG A 208 -21.21 0.21 -11.87
N LEU A 209 -20.85 0.72 -10.69
CA LEU A 209 -19.91 0.06 -9.79
C LEU A 209 -20.61 -0.84 -8.77
N ILE A 210 -21.94 -0.83 -8.74
CA ILE A 210 -22.73 -1.77 -7.95
C ILE A 210 -22.43 -3.18 -8.45
N GLY A 211 -21.80 -3.97 -7.59
CA GLY A 211 -21.30 -5.30 -7.90
C GLY A 211 -21.32 -6.19 -6.66
N HIS A 212 -20.98 -7.46 -6.85
CA HIS A 212 -21.01 -8.43 -5.76
C HIS A 212 -19.98 -8.07 -4.67
N GLY A 213 -20.43 -7.85 -3.43
CA GLY A 213 -19.55 -7.58 -2.28
C GLY A 213 -18.93 -6.18 -2.23
N VAL A 214 -19.30 -5.29 -3.17
CA VAL A 214 -18.74 -3.93 -3.26
C VAL A 214 -19.65 -2.94 -2.55
N PHE A 215 -19.15 -2.22 -1.55
CA PHE A 215 -19.88 -1.09 -0.97
C PHE A 215 -19.82 0.12 -1.91
N VAL A 216 -20.97 0.69 -2.27
CA VAL A 216 -21.04 1.86 -3.18
C VAL A 216 -21.98 2.90 -2.61
N ALA A 217 -21.52 4.13 -2.36
CA ALA A 217 -22.43 5.20 -1.96
C ALA A 217 -22.16 6.48 -2.73
N GLN A 218 -23.23 7.19 -3.09
CA GLN A 218 -23.16 8.56 -3.59
C GLN A 218 -24.09 9.40 -2.73
N THR A 219 -23.56 10.31 -1.93
CA THR A 219 -24.37 11.03 -0.93
C THR A 219 -23.73 12.34 -0.53
N THR A 220 -24.53 13.22 0.06
CA THR A 220 -24.07 14.43 0.75
C THR A 220 -23.69 14.15 2.21
N ASP A 221 -24.08 13.00 2.77
CA ASP A 221 -23.81 12.59 4.14
C ASP A 221 -22.39 12.00 4.31
N ALA A 222 -21.61 12.63 5.19
CA ALA A 222 -20.26 12.20 5.51
C ALA A 222 -20.21 10.84 6.24
N ALA A 223 -21.30 10.40 6.89
CA ALA A 223 -21.34 9.11 7.59
C ALA A 223 -21.16 7.90 6.64
N ALA A 224 -21.36 8.09 5.33
CA ALA A 224 -21.02 7.06 4.35
C ALA A 224 -19.51 6.73 4.30
N LEU A 225 -18.63 7.67 4.67
CA LEU A 225 -17.19 7.46 4.70
C LEU A 225 -16.79 6.52 5.85
N GLU A 226 -17.45 6.64 7.01
CA GLU A 226 -17.24 5.74 8.14
C GLU A 226 -17.76 4.33 7.83
N ARG A 227 -18.90 4.23 7.14
CA ARG A 227 -19.43 2.94 6.66
C ARG A 227 -18.51 2.29 5.63
N LEU A 228 -17.92 3.07 4.73
CA LEU A 228 -16.89 2.58 3.81
C LEU A 228 -15.66 2.04 4.57
N ALA A 229 -15.22 2.76 5.61
CA ALA A 229 -14.09 2.34 6.43
C ALA A 229 -14.37 1.00 7.16
N ALA A 230 -15.59 0.85 7.68
CA ALA A 230 -16.03 -0.33 8.42
C ALA A 230 -16.38 -1.55 7.54
N HIS A 231 -16.69 -1.34 6.26
CA HIS A 231 -17.04 -2.43 5.35
C HIS A 231 -15.89 -3.42 5.18
N ASP A 232 -16.20 -4.71 5.30
CA ASP A 232 -15.26 -5.80 5.05
C ASP A 232 -15.31 -6.21 3.57
N GLY A 233 -14.53 -5.49 2.75
CA GLY A 233 -14.45 -5.70 1.32
C GLY A 233 -14.07 -4.43 0.56
N PRO A 234 -14.13 -4.47 -0.78
CA PRO A 234 -13.87 -3.30 -1.59
C PRO A 234 -15.04 -2.32 -1.53
N GLY A 235 -14.76 -1.04 -1.72
CA GLY A 235 -15.82 -0.05 -1.78
C GLY A 235 -15.40 1.31 -2.32
N VAL A 236 -16.40 2.07 -2.74
CA VAL A 236 -16.24 3.41 -3.28
C VAL A 236 -17.36 4.33 -2.80
N VAL A 237 -17.00 5.51 -2.35
CA VAL A 237 -17.97 6.54 -1.94
C VAL A 237 -17.71 7.82 -2.71
N ALA A 238 -18.73 8.37 -3.36
CA ALA A 238 -18.73 9.74 -3.86
C ALA A 238 -19.42 10.63 -2.83
N TRP A 239 -18.62 11.36 -2.06
CA TRP A 239 -19.11 12.41 -1.18
C TRP A 239 -19.29 13.68 -2.02
N VAL A 240 -20.53 13.98 -2.39
CA VAL A 240 -20.88 15.09 -3.29
C VAL A 240 -21.34 16.32 -2.51
N GLU A 241 -21.22 17.51 -3.12
CA GLU A 241 -21.79 18.74 -2.55
C GLU A 241 -23.32 18.76 -2.70
N SER A 242 -23.99 19.41 -1.76
CA SER A 242 -25.41 19.73 -1.89
C SER A 242 -25.65 20.56 -3.15
N GLY A 243 -26.66 20.18 -3.95
CA GLY A 243 -26.97 20.86 -5.22
C GLY A 243 -26.06 20.46 -6.39
N SER A 244 -25.23 19.42 -6.26
CA SER A 244 -24.40 18.88 -7.35
C SER A 244 -25.19 18.21 -8.49
N GLY A 245 -26.50 17.98 -8.30
CA GLY A 245 -27.35 17.27 -9.27
C GLY A 245 -27.20 15.74 -9.23
N ALA A 246 -26.38 15.21 -8.33
CA ALA A 246 -26.27 13.79 -8.08
C ALA A 246 -27.52 13.25 -7.35
N VAL A 247 -27.98 12.07 -7.76
CA VAL A 247 -28.99 11.27 -7.06
C VAL A 247 -28.31 10.55 -5.91
N GLU A 248 -28.83 10.72 -4.70
CA GLU A 248 -28.28 10.03 -3.54
C GLU A 248 -28.69 8.57 -3.53
N PHE A 249 -27.75 7.68 -3.23
CA PHE A 249 -28.01 6.27 -2.97
C PHE A 249 -26.87 5.63 -2.20
N VAL A 250 -27.17 4.52 -1.54
CA VAL A 250 -26.23 3.62 -0.87
C VAL A 250 -26.55 2.20 -1.31
N HIS A 251 -25.55 1.53 -1.85
CA HIS A 251 -25.49 0.09 -1.96
C HIS A 251 -24.61 -0.51 -0.87
N ASP A 252 -25.21 -1.21 0.09
CA ASP A 252 -24.52 -1.91 1.16
C ASP A 252 -24.71 -3.44 1.00
N PRO A 253 -23.66 -4.19 0.61
CA PRO A 253 -23.73 -5.64 0.44
C PRO A 253 -24.16 -6.41 1.70
N SER A 254 -23.97 -5.84 2.89
CA SER A 254 -24.27 -6.46 4.18
C SER A 254 -25.70 -6.22 4.68
N ALA A 255 -26.43 -5.29 4.06
CA ALA A 255 -27.75 -4.85 4.54
C ALA A 255 -28.91 -5.84 4.26
N GLY A 256 -28.69 -6.87 3.46
CA GLY A 256 -29.71 -7.89 3.17
C GLY A 256 -29.24 -8.97 2.21
N ASP A 257 -30.11 -9.91 1.86
CA ASP A 257 -29.80 -10.98 0.91
C ASP A 257 -30.15 -10.59 -0.53
N ARG A 258 -31.13 -9.71 -0.70
CA ARG A 258 -31.65 -9.30 -2.01
C ARG A 258 -31.12 -7.92 -2.40
N THR A 259 -30.93 -7.70 -3.70
CA THR A 259 -30.37 -6.43 -4.22
C THR A 259 -31.15 -5.18 -3.79
N TRP A 260 -32.48 -5.26 -3.67
CA TRP A 260 -33.32 -4.13 -3.25
C TRP A 260 -33.28 -3.87 -1.75
N GLU A 261 -32.92 -4.86 -0.92
CA GLU A 261 -32.67 -4.68 0.52
C GLU A 261 -31.34 -3.97 0.75
N ARG A 262 -30.41 -4.15 -0.20
CA ARG A 262 -29.06 -3.58 -0.20
C ARG A 262 -29.00 -2.17 -0.77
N LEU A 263 -30.08 -1.62 -1.33
CA LEU A 263 -30.09 -0.32 -1.98
C LEU A 263 -31.04 0.63 -1.23
N THR A 264 -30.49 1.72 -0.69
CA THR A 264 -31.23 2.76 0.04
C THR A 264 -30.92 4.16 -0.46
#